data_AF-A0A953WN60-F1
#
_entry.id   AF-A0A953WN60-F1
#
_cell.length_a   1.000
_cell.length_b   1.000
_cell.length_c   1.000
_cell.angle_alpha   90.00
_cell.angle_beta   90.00
_cell.angle_gamma   90.00
#
_symmetry.space_group_name_H-M   'P 1'
#
loop_
_entity.id
_entity.type
_entity.pdbx_description
1 polymer ?
#
loop_
_entity_poly.entity_id
_entity_poly.type
_entity_poly.pdbx_seq_one_letter_code
_entity_poly.pdbx_strand_id
1 'polypeptide(L)'
;MIIGRLGKPASLLLSAAAFAMLSSCANIPQTKDEPRGELAANVAVKAVVDASGAATFSYAGDFTDANGNLDFSKEAAGNTVYITFTLAEGSSAGLTFKPEGPDAMWIVDKKNVGPDGSPQGPYQGRQFYGFETSKDGLTFTVTDQNDDGVLYRYGLRFDYNGSTVVDDPDVKNGGSGGHG
;
A
#
# COMPACT_ATOMS: atom_id res chain seq x y z
N MET A 1 -71.21 15.60 36.10
CA MET A 1 -70.80 16.75 35.25
C MET A 1 -69.37 16.43 34.83
N ILE A 2 -68.98 16.05 33.61
CA ILE A 2 -69.51 16.16 32.25
C ILE A 2 -69.05 14.89 31.47
N ILE A 3 -70.00 14.24 30.76
CA ILE A 3 -70.00 13.78 29.35
C ILE A 3 -68.68 13.17 28.80
N GLY A 4 -68.64 11.94 28.26
CA GLY A 4 -69.40 11.55 27.07
C GLY A 4 -69.16 10.11 26.58
N ARG A 5 -70.13 9.66 25.77
CA ARG A 5 -70.28 8.35 25.11
C ARG A 5 -69.59 8.31 23.73
N LEU A 6 -69.69 7.13 23.09
CA LEU A 6 -69.49 6.74 21.67
C LEU A 6 -68.07 6.26 21.32
N GLY A 7 -67.85 5.12 20.65
CA GLY A 7 -68.73 4.10 20.09
C GLY A 7 -67.94 2.88 19.59
N LYS A 8 -68.61 1.72 19.49
CA LYS A 8 -68.28 0.55 18.64
C LYS A 8 -69.31 0.57 17.48
N PRO A 9 -69.15 -0.06 16.29
CA PRO A 9 -68.58 -1.41 16.07
C PRO A 9 -67.95 -1.69 14.66
N ALA A 10 -67.77 -2.98 14.35
CA ALA A 10 -67.56 -3.66 13.04
C ALA A 10 -66.09 -3.80 12.58
N SER A 11 -65.44 -4.98 12.57
CA SER A 11 -65.66 -6.27 11.88
C SER A 11 -65.48 -6.27 10.35
N LEU A 12 -64.54 -7.15 9.95
CA LEU A 12 -64.49 -8.05 8.77
C LEU A 12 -63.53 -7.77 7.57
N LEU A 13 -62.81 -8.86 7.25
CA LEU A 13 -62.28 -9.36 5.96
C LEU A 13 -60.96 -8.77 5.43
N LEU A 14 -59.83 -9.50 5.45
CA LEU A 14 -59.36 -10.52 4.48
C LEU A 14 -59.34 -10.05 3.02
N SER A 15 -58.14 -9.77 2.45
CA SER A 15 -57.47 -10.68 1.49
C SER A 15 -56.31 -10.03 0.71
N ALA A 16 -55.32 -10.89 0.45
CA ALA A 16 -54.49 -10.99 -0.76
C ALA A 16 -53.51 -9.87 -1.13
N ALA A 17 -52.23 -10.19 -0.88
CA ALA A 17 -51.08 -10.08 -1.77
C ALA A 17 -51.21 -9.21 -3.04
N ALA A 18 -50.38 -8.18 -3.11
CA ALA A 18 -49.81 -7.70 -4.37
C ALA A 18 -48.29 -7.87 -4.30
N PHE A 19 -47.82 -8.86 -5.06
CA PHE A 19 -46.43 -9.08 -5.42
C PHE A 19 -45.99 -7.90 -6.30
N ALA A 20 -45.10 -7.05 -5.82
CA ALA A 20 -44.33 -6.14 -6.67
C ALA A 20 -42.86 -6.52 -6.52
N MET A 21 -42.41 -7.43 -7.40
CA MET A 21 -41.00 -7.57 -7.70
C MET A 21 -40.55 -6.28 -8.38
N LEU A 22 -39.91 -5.40 -7.62
CA LEU A 22 -38.97 -4.45 -8.18
C LEU A 22 -37.57 -4.99 -7.89
N SER A 23 -37.05 -5.63 -8.92
CA SER A 23 -35.64 -5.94 -9.11
C SER A 23 -34.84 -4.66 -9.00
N SER A 24 -34.30 -4.41 -7.80
CA SER A 24 -33.13 -3.58 -7.62
C SER A 24 -32.10 -4.48 -6.97
N CYS A 25 -31.21 -5.05 -7.78
CA CYS A 25 -29.87 -5.38 -7.31
C CYS A 25 -29.23 -4.06 -6.92
N ALA A 26 -29.57 -3.58 -5.72
CA ALA A 26 -28.70 -2.68 -5.02
C ALA A 26 -27.38 -3.44 -4.88
N ASN A 27 -26.38 -3.04 -5.66
CA ASN A 27 -25.00 -3.29 -5.30
C ASN A 27 -24.84 -2.76 -3.88
N ILE A 28 -24.97 -3.65 -2.90
CA ILE A 28 -24.53 -3.41 -1.55
C ILE A 28 -23.03 -3.08 -1.73
N PRO A 29 -22.58 -1.85 -1.44
CA PRO A 29 -21.15 -1.60 -1.35
C PRO A 29 -20.61 -2.64 -0.39
N GLN A 30 -19.65 -3.46 -0.81
CA GLN A 30 -18.95 -4.34 0.12
C GLN A 30 -18.50 -3.46 1.29
N THR A 31 -19.10 -3.68 2.45
CA THR A 31 -18.69 -3.03 3.69
C THR A 31 -17.23 -3.44 3.92
N LYS A 32 -16.34 -2.46 3.79
CA LYS A 32 -14.88 -2.53 3.96
C LYS A 32 -14.52 -2.73 5.44
N ASP A 33 -15.09 -3.76 6.07
CA ASP A 33 -14.92 -4.10 7.49
C ASP A 33 -14.62 -5.59 7.66
N GLU A 34 -13.91 -6.22 6.72
CA GLU A 34 -13.16 -7.42 7.08
C GLU A 34 -12.03 -7.01 8.04
N PRO A 35 -11.74 -7.78 9.10
CA PRO A 35 -10.65 -7.46 10.01
C PRO A 35 -9.34 -7.39 9.22
N ARG A 36 -8.75 -6.19 9.18
CA ARG A 36 -7.46 -5.95 8.52
C ARG A 36 -6.40 -6.80 9.22
N GLY A 37 -5.69 -7.61 8.45
CA GLY A 37 -4.50 -8.30 8.92
C GLY A 37 -3.34 -7.33 9.03
N GLU A 38 -2.44 -7.63 9.96
CA GLU A 38 -1.12 -7.01 10.05
C GLU A 38 -0.09 -8.01 9.53
N LEU A 39 0.68 -7.60 8.53
CA LEU A 39 1.71 -8.43 7.91
C LEU A 39 3.08 -7.79 8.13
N ALA A 40 4.08 -8.60 8.46
CA ALA A 40 5.47 -8.17 8.43
C ALA A 40 6.08 -8.52 7.06
N ALA A 41 6.88 -7.62 6.51
CA ALA A 41 7.67 -7.86 5.31
C ALA A 41 9.14 -7.54 5.60
N ASN A 42 10.00 -8.56 5.57
CA ASN A 42 11.43 -8.40 5.78
C ASN A 42 12.16 -8.58 4.44
N VAL A 43 12.85 -7.53 4.02
CA VAL A 43 13.48 -7.45 2.71
C VAL A 43 14.96 -7.11 2.88
N ALA A 44 15.83 -8.03 2.48
CA ALA A 44 17.25 -7.78 2.36
C ALA A 44 17.51 -7.04 1.04
N VAL A 45 18.23 -5.91 1.13
CA VAL A 45 18.62 -5.08 -0.02
C VAL A 45 20.13 -5.14 -0.14
N LYS A 46 20.62 -5.63 -1.28
CA LYS A 46 22.04 -5.57 -1.60
C LYS A 46 22.27 -4.50 -2.67
N ALA A 47 23.21 -3.60 -2.40
CA ALA A 47 23.55 -2.51 -3.31
C ALA A 47 25.07 -2.44 -3.51
N VAL A 48 25.52 -2.58 -4.75
CA VAL A 48 26.94 -2.53 -5.13
C VAL A 48 27.17 -1.36 -6.07
N VAL A 49 27.97 -0.40 -5.59
CA VAL A 49 28.43 0.78 -6.34
C VAL A 49 29.80 0.50 -6.93
N ASP A 50 29.94 0.70 -8.24
CA ASP A 50 31.20 0.50 -8.97
C ASP A 50 32.08 1.77 -8.99
N ALA A 51 33.26 1.65 -9.62
CA ALA A 51 34.22 2.76 -9.68
C ALA A 51 33.74 3.97 -10.51
N SER A 52 32.71 3.80 -11.35
CA SER A 52 32.08 4.89 -12.11
C SER A 52 30.98 5.60 -11.31
N GLY A 53 30.60 5.07 -10.14
CA GLY A 53 29.48 5.54 -9.33
C GLY A 53 28.14 4.93 -9.73
N ALA A 54 28.12 3.99 -10.67
CA ALA A 54 26.91 3.26 -11.02
C ALA A 54 26.60 2.21 -9.94
N ALA A 55 25.32 2.11 -9.55
CA ALA A 55 24.86 1.19 -8.54
C ALA A 55 24.04 0.06 -9.15
N THR A 56 24.23 -1.16 -8.63
CA THR A 56 23.42 -2.33 -8.94
C THR A 56 22.72 -2.81 -7.68
N PHE A 57 21.44 -3.13 -7.79
CA PHE A 57 20.59 -3.49 -6.66
C PHE A 57 20.00 -4.88 -6.84
N SER A 58 19.80 -5.59 -5.73
CA SER A 58 19.07 -6.84 -5.70
C SER A 58 18.34 -7.01 -4.37
N TYR A 59 17.17 -7.62 -4.43
CA TYR A 59 16.28 -7.83 -3.30
C TYR A 59 16.13 -9.32 -3.01
N ALA A 60 15.95 -9.65 -1.73
CA ALA A 60 15.59 -10.99 -1.29
C ALA A 60 14.76 -10.92 -0.02
N GLY A 61 13.71 -11.74 0.09
CA GLY A 61 12.89 -11.82 1.28
C GLY A 61 11.41 -11.89 0.95
N ASP A 62 10.59 -11.44 1.90
CA ASP A 62 9.14 -11.46 1.77
C ASP A 62 8.70 -10.61 0.57
N PHE A 63 7.65 -11.06 -0.12
CA PHE A 63 7.04 -10.36 -1.28
C PHE A 63 8.00 -10.05 -2.43
N THR A 64 9.17 -10.69 -2.51
CA THR A 64 10.09 -10.52 -3.64
C THR A 64 9.77 -11.56 -4.74
N ASP A 65 9.50 -11.10 -5.96
CA ASP A 65 9.23 -11.96 -7.11
C ASP A 65 10.51 -12.59 -7.69
N ALA A 66 10.35 -13.51 -8.65
CA ALA A 66 11.47 -14.21 -9.28
C ALA A 66 12.44 -13.29 -10.04
N ASN A 67 12.06 -12.04 -10.31
CA ASN A 67 12.89 -11.04 -10.96
C ASN A 67 13.55 -10.09 -9.94
N GLY A 68 13.34 -10.31 -8.64
CA GLY A 68 13.87 -9.44 -7.59
C GLY A 68 13.06 -8.16 -7.39
N ASN A 69 11.82 -8.08 -7.90
CA ASN A 69 10.93 -6.95 -7.65
C ASN A 69 10.08 -7.22 -6.42
N LEU A 70 9.64 -6.16 -5.75
CA LEU A 70 8.67 -6.28 -4.67
C LEU A 70 7.25 -6.30 -5.24
N ASP A 71 6.45 -7.28 -4.81
CA ASP A 71 5.09 -7.55 -5.27
C ASP A 71 4.14 -7.73 -4.07
N PHE A 72 3.51 -6.62 -3.66
CA PHE A 72 2.51 -6.60 -2.58
C PHE A 72 1.08 -6.84 -3.11
N SER A 73 0.92 -7.24 -4.38
CA SER A 73 -0.39 -7.26 -5.06
C SER A 73 -1.32 -8.41 -4.73
N LYS A 74 -0.81 -9.46 -4.08
CA LYS A 74 -1.57 -10.69 -3.80
C LYS A 74 -1.85 -10.86 -2.32
N GLU A 75 -0.83 -11.28 -1.58
CA GLU A 75 -0.95 -11.68 -0.18
C GLU A 75 -1.12 -10.49 0.76
N ALA A 76 -0.64 -9.30 0.37
CA ALA A 76 -0.73 -8.10 1.18
C ALA A 76 -1.97 -7.25 0.91
N ALA A 77 -2.77 -7.55 -0.12
CA ALA A 77 -3.87 -6.68 -0.54
C ALA A 77 -4.89 -6.46 0.57
N GLY A 78 -5.13 -5.20 0.95
CA GLY A 78 -6.08 -4.82 2.00
C GLY A 78 -5.57 -5.02 3.44
N ASN A 79 -4.33 -5.45 3.63
CA ASN A 79 -3.68 -5.61 4.93
C ASN A 79 -2.68 -4.48 5.16
N THR A 80 -2.52 -4.08 6.43
CA THR A 80 -1.40 -3.19 6.80
C THR A 80 -0.11 -3.98 6.76
N VAL A 81 0.88 -3.48 6.03
CA VAL A 81 2.21 -4.10 5.89
C VAL A 81 3.25 -3.27 6.63
N TYR A 82 3.94 -3.90 7.57
CA TYR A 82 5.11 -3.36 8.25
C TYR A 82 6.36 -3.82 7.52
N ILE A 83 6.92 -2.93 6.70
CA ILE A 83 8.05 -3.25 5.82
C ILE A 83 9.35 -2.88 6.53
N THR A 84 10.29 -3.82 6.57
CA THR A 84 11.64 -3.63 7.06
C THR A 84 12.63 -3.95 5.95
N PHE A 85 13.38 -2.95 5.51
CA PHE A 85 14.50 -3.09 4.60
C PHE A 85 15.80 -3.17 5.39
N THR A 86 16.65 -4.14 5.08
CA THR A 86 17.96 -4.30 5.72
C THR A 86 19.04 -4.35 4.66
N LEU A 87 20.09 -3.53 4.81
CA LEU A 87 21.26 -3.62 3.94
C LEU A 87 21.97 -4.97 4.16
N ALA A 88 22.03 -5.76 3.09
CA ALA A 88 22.60 -7.09 3.09
C ALA A 88 24.13 -7.06 3.10
N GLU A 89 24.73 -8.13 3.63
CA GLU A 89 26.16 -8.36 3.54
C GLU A 89 26.64 -8.35 2.08
N GLY A 90 27.80 -7.75 1.84
CA GLY A 90 28.37 -7.57 0.50
C GLY A 90 27.81 -6.39 -0.28
N SER A 91 27.01 -5.52 0.35
CA SER A 91 26.77 -4.16 -0.15
C SER A 91 28.06 -3.33 -0.09
N SER A 92 28.15 -2.27 -0.89
CA SER A 92 29.31 -1.37 -0.88
C SER A 92 29.56 -0.78 0.51
N ALA A 93 30.80 -0.83 0.97
CA ALA A 93 31.17 -0.33 2.29
C ALA A 93 30.90 1.17 2.44
N GLY A 94 30.30 1.58 3.56
CA GLY A 94 29.92 2.97 3.83
C GLY A 94 28.58 3.39 3.22
N LEU A 95 27.85 2.46 2.60
CA LEU A 95 26.47 2.68 2.19
C LEU A 95 25.53 2.60 3.40
N THR A 96 24.66 3.58 3.56
CA THR A 96 23.59 3.59 4.56
C THR A 96 22.30 4.12 3.95
N PHE A 97 21.15 3.75 4.49
CA PHE A 97 19.91 4.49 4.21
C PHE A 97 20.06 5.97 4.60
N LYS A 98 19.28 6.84 3.97
CA LYS A 98 19.24 8.25 4.39
C LYS A 98 18.81 8.34 5.86
N PRO A 99 19.48 9.18 6.66
CA PRO A 99 19.24 9.25 8.11
C PRO A 99 17.86 9.83 8.44
N GLU A 100 17.33 10.69 7.57
CA GLU A 100 15.95 11.15 7.67
C GLU A 100 15.04 10.10 7.01
N GLY A 101 14.27 9.36 7.82
CA GLY A 101 13.41 8.28 7.32
C GLY A 101 12.54 8.67 6.12
N PRO A 102 11.84 9.81 6.13
CA PRO A 102 11.08 10.28 4.96
C PRO A 102 11.93 10.57 3.71
N ASP A 103 13.24 10.77 3.84
CA ASP A 103 14.19 10.94 2.74
C ASP A 103 14.76 9.60 2.23
N ALA A 104 14.65 8.52 3.02
CA ALA A 104 15.17 7.18 2.70
C ALA A 104 14.33 6.43 1.66
N MET A 105 13.13 6.92 1.35
CA MET A 105 12.28 6.37 0.32
C MET A 105 11.50 7.47 -0.38
N TRP A 106 11.51 7.47 -1.72
CA TRP A 106 10.55 8.25 -2.50
C TRP A 106 9.42 7.35 -2.97
N ILE A 107 8.22 7.91 -3.10
CA ILE A 107 7.01 7.16 -3.45
C ILE A 107 6.18 8.01 -4.40
N VAL A 108 5.80 7.43 -5.54
CA VAL A 108 4.97 8.08 -6.56
C VAL A 108 3.91 7.12 -7.07
N ASP A 109 2.69 7.64 -7.25
CA ASP A 109 1.62 6.92 -7.96
C ASP A 109 2.14 6.54 -9.35
N LYS A 110 2.05 5.25 -9.72
CA LYS A 110 2.62 4.70 -10.96
C LYS A 110 2.20 5.48 -12.21
N LYS A 111 0.99 6.05 -12.24
CA LYS A 111 0.52 6.86 -13.39
C LYS A 111 1.29 8.18 -13.56
N ASN A 112 2.00 8.62 -12.53
CA ASN A 112 2.80 9.84 -12.48
C ASN A 112 4.32 9.56 -12.60
N VAL A 113 4.70 8.36 -13.02
CA VAL A 113 6.08 8.04 -13.38
C VAL A 113 6.35 8.57 -14.80
N GLY A 114 7.41 9.34 -14.95
CA GLY A 114 7.83 9.88 -16.23
C GLY A 114 8.24 8.78 -17.22
N PRO A 115 8.31 9.08 -18.53
CA PRO A 115 8.74 8.12 -19.55
C PRO A 115 10.20 7.65 -19.37
N ASP A 116 10.97 8.33 -18.52
CA ASP A 116 12.35 8.02 -18.13
C ASP A 116 12.45 7.23 -16.81
N GLY A 117 11.32 6.86 -16.18
CA GLY A 117 11.28 6.22 -14.86
C GLY A 117 11.30 7.21 -13.69
N SER A 118 11.54 8.50 -13.95
CA SER A 118 11.65 9.52 -12.91
C SER A 118 10.30 9.78 -12.24
N PRO A 119 10.25 9.92 -10.90
CA PRO A 119 9.06 10.39 -10.22
C PRO A 119 8.67 11.82 -10.65
N GLN A 120 7.40 12.06 -11.01
CA GLN A 120 6.86 13.39 -11.29
C GLN A 120 5.74 13.73 -10.31
N GLY A 121 5.95 14.68 -9.40
CA GLY A 121 4.92 15.16 -8.47
C GLY A 121 5.31 15.09 -6.99
N PRO A 122 4.39 15.35 -6.05
CA PRO A 122 4.72 15.34 -4.63
C PRO A 122 5.09 13.93 -4.14
N TYR A 123 6.26 13.82 -3.53
CA TYR A 123 6.85 12.58 -3.03
C TYR A 123 6.27 12.24 -1.66
N GLN A 124 5.28 11.33 -1.62
CA GLN A 124 4.76 10.60 -0.46
C GLN A 124 3.38 10.02 -0.82
N GLY A 125 3.29 8.71 -0.99
CA GLY A 125 2.00 8.03 -1.10
C GLY A 125 1.19 8.21 0.19
N ARG A 126 -0.13 8.42 0.08
CA ARG A 126 -0.95 8.82 1.24
C ARG A 126 -1.10 7.71 2.29
N GLN A 127 -0.88 6.47 1.89
CA GLN A 127 -0.97 5.29 2.75
C GLN A 127 0.35 4.90 3.43
N PHE A 128 1.44 5.62 3.17
CA PHE A 128 2.74 5.33 3.77
C PHE A 128 3.03 6.25 4.97
N TYR A 129 3.47 5.67 6.07
CA TYR A 129 3.86 6.41 7.28
C TYR A 129 4.86 5.60 8.13
N GLY A 130 5.31 6.19 9.26
CA GLY A 130 6.21 5.49 10.19
C GLY A 130 7.60 5.26 9.60
N PHE A 131 8.09 6.22 8.81
CA PHE A 131 9.40 6.17 8.17
C PHE A 131 10.50 6.33 9.23
N GLU A 132 11.27 5.27 9.48
CA GLU A 132 12.35 5.29 10.46
C GLU A 132 13.61 4.62 9.90
N THR A 133 14.74 5.31 10.03
CA THR A 133 16.06 4.74 9.72
C THR A 133 16.76 4.42 11.04
N SER A 134 17.34 3.23 11.15
CA SER A 134 18.11 2.83 12.33
C SER A 134 19.33 3.73 12.53
N LYS A 135 19.80 3.83 13.78
CA LYS A 135 20.93 4.72 14.14
C LYS A 135 22.23 4.39 13.40
N ASP A 136 22.44 3.12 13.05
CA ASP A 136 23.57 2.66 12.25
C ASP A 136 23.35 2.81 10.73
N GLY A 137 22.15 3.23 10.31
CA GLY A 137 21.79 3.45 8.91
C GLY A 137 21.63 2.16 8.10
N LEU A 138 21.63 0.99 8.75
CA LEU A 138 21.59 -0.31 8.07
C LEU A 138 20.18 -0.86 7.87
N THR A 139 19.20 -0.32 8.59
CA THR A 139 17.80 -0.74 8.52
C THR A 139 16.90 0.47 8.29
N PHE A 140 15.90 0.31 7.44
CA PHE A 140 14.86 1.29 7.19
C PHE A 140 13.49 0.62 7.29
N THR A 141 12.59 1.20 8.08
CA THR A 141 11.23 0.69 8.27
C THR A 141 10.20 1.70 7.79
N VAL A 142 9.11 1.18 7.23
CA VAL A 142 7.96 1.96 6.76
C VAL A 142 6.71 1.11 6.84
N THR A 143 5.58 1.75 7.14
CA THR A 143 4.27 1.11 7.11
C THR A 143 3.53 1.49 5.83
N ASP A 144 2.91 0.51 5.18
CA ASP A 144 1.98 0.68 4.07
C ASP A 144 0.58 0.20 4.49
N GLN A 145 -0.44 1.06 4.48
CA GLN A 145 -1.82 0.62 4.77
C GLN A 145 -2.39 -0.29 3.69
N ASN A 146 -1.84 -0.22 2.47
CA ASN A 146 -2.19 -1.01 1.30
C ASN A 146 -3.71 -1.16 1.07
N ASP A 147 -4.48 -0.07 1.27
CA ASP A 147 -5.94 -0.08 1.27
C ASP A 147 -6.60 1.04 0.43
N ASP A 148 -5.82 1.88 -0.25
CA ASP A 148 -6.35 2.96 -1.10
C ASP A 148 -6.60 2.55 -2.56
N GLY A 149 -6.16 1.34 -2.93
CA GLY A 149 -6.31 0.78 -4.28
C GLY A 149 -5.41 1.45 -5.33
N VAL A 150 -4.42 2.24 -4.92
CA VAL A 150 -3.46 2.92 -5.80
C VAL A 150 -2.21 2.06 -5.97
N LEU A 151 -1.76 1.96 -7.22
CA LEU A 151 -0.47 1.35 -7.54
C LEU A 151 0.64 2.38 -7.37
N TYR A 152 1.55 2.12 -6.44
CA TYR A 152 2.71 2.95 -6.19
C TYR A 152 3.98 2.34 -6.78
N ARG A 153 4.90 3.22 -7.20
CA ARG A 153 6.31 2.92 -7.40
C ARG A 153 7.08 3.63 -6.28
N TYR A 154 8.08 2.97 -5.72
CA TYR A 154 8.98 3.58 -4.75
C TYR A 154 10.42 3.29 -5.11
N GLY A 155 11.31 4.14 -4.61
CA GLY A 155 12.73 3.89 -4.70
C GLY A 155 13.45 4.24 -3.41
N LEU A 156 14.37 3.35 -3.03
CA LEU A 156 15.15 3.47 -1.82
C LEU A 156 16.31 4.42 -2.05
N ARG A 157 16.62 5.23 -1.04
CA ARG A 157 17.65 6.26 -1.11
C ARG A 157 18.69 6.04 -0.04
N PHE A 158 19.94 6.14 -0.47
CA PHE A 158 21.11 5.83 0.32
C PHE A 158 22.08 7.01 0.32
N ASP A 159 22.82 7.14 1.42
CA ASP A 159 24.06 7.89 1.48
C ASP A 159 25.23 6.98 1.17
N TYR A 160 26.11 7.42 0.28
CA TYR A 160 27.34 6.75 -0.07
C TYR A 160 28.46 7.78 -0.23
N ASN A 161 29.40 7.81 0.73
CA ASN A 161 30.55 8.72 0.70
C ASN A 161 30.18 10.20 0.42
N GLY A 162 29.06 10.67 1.00
CA GLY A 162 28.54 12.03 0.80
C GLY A 162 27.75 12.26 -0.49
N SER A 163 27.55 11.23 -1.31
CA SER A 163 26.69 11.25 -2.49
C SER A 163 25.39 10.51 -2.23
N THR A 164 24.32 10.89 -2.94
CA THR A 164 23.06 10.15 -2.90
C THR A 164 23.07 9.07 -3.96
N VAL A 165 22.82 7.84 -3.54
CA VAL A 165 22.58 6.69 -4.42
C VAL A 165 21.09 6.37 -4.33
N VAL A 166 20.43 6.21 -5.48
CA VAL A 166 18.99 5.96 -5.56
C VAL A 166 18.78 4.64 -6.28
N ASP A 167 17.98 3.79 -5.66
CA ASP A 167 17.37 2.65 -6.33
C ASP A 167 16.01 3.04 -6.87
N ASP A 168 15.65 2.50 -8.03
CA ASP A 168 14.38 2.73 -8.71
C ASP A 168 13.79 1.39 -9.21
N PRO A 169 13.37 0.49 -8.31
CA PRO A 169 12.75 -0.77 -8.68
C PRO A 169 11.32 -0.55 -9.21
N ASP A 170 10.94 -1.36 -10.21
CA ASP A 170 9.55 -1.48 -10.63
C ASP A 170 8.77 -2.37 -9.64
N VAL A 171 7.94 -1.77 -8.79
CA VAL A 171 7.11 -2.49 -7.79
C VAL A 171 5.70 -2.70 -8.32
N LYS A 172 5.12 -3.88 -8.11
CA LYS A 172 3.73 -4.20 -8.44
C LYS A 172 2.88 -4.27 -7.17
N ASN A 173 1.93 -3.35 -7.02
CA ASN A 173 0.91 -3.43 -5.96
C ASN A 173 -0.42 -3.96 -6.54
N GLY A 174 -1.39 -4.30 -5.69
CA GLY A 174 -2.72 -4.81 -6.08
C GLY A 174 -3.73 -3.67 -6.06
N GLY A 175 -4.83 -3.68 -6.82
CA GLY A 175 -5.61 -4.84 -7.21
C GLY A 175 -6.08 -4.93 -8.67
N SER A 176 -6.90 -5.94 -8.91
CA SER A 176 -7.37 -6.38 -10.22
C SER A 176 -8.34 -5.39 -10.87
N GLY A 177 -8.11 -5.06 -12.14
CA GLY A 177 -9.16 -4.53 -13.01
C GLY A 177 -8.65 -3.61 -14.10
N GLY A 178 -8.38 -4.19 -15.27
CA GLY A 178 -8.45 -3.60 -16.62
C GLY A 178 -8.15 -2.11 -16.84
N HIS A 179 -7.15 -1.84 -17.68
CA HIS A 179 -7.24 -1.24 -19.03
C HIS A 179 -5.77 -0.95 -19.43
N GLY A 180 -5.28 -1.38 -20.58
CA GLY A 180 -5.87 -1.13 -21.89
C GLY A 180 -5.40 0.25 -22.34
#